data_AF-A0A3C1BW93-F1
#
_entry.id   AF-A0A3C1BW93-F1
#
_cell.length_a   1.000
_cell.length_b   1.000
_cell.length_c   1.000
_cell.angle_alpha   90.00
_cell.angle_beta   90.00
_cell.angle_gamma   90.00
#
_symmetry.space_group_name_H-M   'P 1'
#
loop_
_entity.id
_entity.type
_entity.pdbx_description
1 polymer ?
#
loop_
_entity_poly.entity_id
_entity_poly.type
_entity_poly.pdbx_seq_one_letter_code
_entity_poly.pdbx_strand_id
1 'polypeptide(L)' 'DHTREYVPLLVLGRQVKPVNLGTRKSFADIAATVTELLGVPYETPGISFAKEIL' A
#
# COMPACT_ATOMS: atom_id res chain seq x y z
N ASP A 1 26.16 -5.81 -1.48
CA ASP A 1 25.24 -6.94 -1.38
C ASP A 1 24.19 -6.62 -0.33
N HIS A 2 22.95 -7.11 -0.47
CA HIS A 2 21.81 -6.71 0.37
C HIS A 2 21.16 -7.92 1.04
N THR A 3 20.61 -7.74 2.24
CA THR A 3 19.81 -8.77 2.92
C THR A 3 18.39 -8.82 2.37
N ARG A 4 17.77 -10.01 2.44
CA ARG A 4 16.39 -10.23 1.99
C ARG A 4 15.45 -10.22 3.19
N GLU A 5 14.95 -9.04 3.50
CA GLU A 5 14.12 -8.80 4.69
C GLU A 5 12.78 -8.14 4.30
N TYR A 6 11.79 -8.27 5.19
CA TYR A 6 10.60 -7.44 5.10
C TYR A 6 10.95 -5.99 5.43
N VAL A 7 10.23 -5.06 4.80
CA VAL A 7 10.34 -3.62 5.11
C VAL A 7 9.07 -3.17 5.86
N PRO A 8 9.20 -2.18 6.76
CA PRO A 8 8.02 -1.61 7.41
C PRO A 8 7.17 -0.81 6.42
N LEU A 9 5.86 -0.79 6.65
CA LEU A 9 4.91 0.09 5.97
C LEU A 9 4.15 0.88 7.03
N LEU A 10 4.27 2.21 6.97
CA LEU A 10 3.48 3.15 7.78
C LEU A 10 2.69 4.04 6.84
N VAL A 11 1.38 4.12 7.08
CA VAL A 11 0.47 4.96 6.31
C VAL A 11 -0.10 6.01 7.26
N LEU A 12 0.10 7.28 6.92
CA LEU A 12 -0.29 8.41 7.77
C LEU A 12 -0.97 9.49 6.94
N GLY A 13 -2.02 10.07 7.52
CA GLY A 13 -2.70 11.23 6.97
C GLY A 13 -3.88 11.61 7.84
N ARG A 14 -4.36 12.85 7.70
CA ARG A 14 -5.46 13.36 8.55
C ARG A 14 -6.77 12.56 8.40
N GLN A 15 -6.96 11.91 7.25
CA GLN A 15 -8.15 11.10 6.94
C GLN A 15 -7.88 9.59 7.06
N VAL A 16 -6.67 9.18 7.42
CA VAL A 16 -6.29 7.77 7.50
C VAL A 16 -6.88 7.15 8.77
N LYS A 17 -7.72 6.13 8.60
CA LYS A 17 -8.30 5.34 9.68
C LYS A 17 -7.22 4.42 10.27
N PRO A 18 -7.16 4.26 11.60
CA PRO A 18 -6.24 3.32 12.22
C PRO A 18 -6.67 1.89 11.89
N VAL A 19 -5.80 1.12 11.24
CA VAL A 19 -6.05 -0.27 10.87
C VAL A 19 -4.74 -1.06 10.88
N ASN A 20 -4.82 -2.37 11.19
CA ASN A 20 -3.71 -3.28 10.99
C ASN A 20 -3.77 -3.84 9.55
N LEU A 21 -2.87 -3.35 8.69
CA LEU A 21 -2.77 -3.79 7.29
C LEU A 21 -2.11 -5.16 7.11
N GLY A 22 -1.58 -5.75 8.19
CA GLY A 22 -0.84 -7.00 8.16
C GLY A 22 0.41 -6.94 7.28
N THR A 23 0.91 -8.11 6.88
CA THR A 23 2.01 -8.21 5.92
C THR A 23 1.47 -8.11 4.50
N ARG A 24 1.98 -7.14 3.74
CA ARG A 24 1.65 -7.01 2.31
C ARG A 24 2.39 -8.05 1.49
N LYS A 25 1.74 -8.55 0.44
CA LYS A 25 2.30 -9.63 -0.40
C LYS A 25 3.39 -9.14 -1.35
N SER A 26 3.38 -7.85 -1.68
CA SER A 26 4.32 -7.24 -2.61
C SER A 26 4.45 -5.74 -2.36
N PHE A 27 5.59 -5.16 -2.72
CA PHE A 27 5.75 -3.70 -2.78
C PHE A 27 4.84 -3.07 -3.83
N ALA A 28 4.37 -3.85 -4.81
CA ALA A 28 3.40 -3.44 -5.82
C ALA A 28 2.08 -2.93 -5.21
N ASP A 29 1.72 -3.36 -4.00
CA ASP A 29 0.52 -2.90 -3.28
C ASP A 29 0.55 -1.38 -3.03
N ILE A 30 1.74 -0.80 -2.87
CA ILE A 30 1.92 0.65 -2.71
C ILE A 30 1.50 1.36 -4.00
N ALA A 31 2.02 0.91 -5.15
CA ALA A 31 1.69 1.51 -6.44
C ALA A 31 0.19 1.39 -6.74
N ALA A 32 -0.40 0.21 -6.54
CA ALA A 32 -1.83 -0.03 -6.69
C ALA A 32 -2.67 0.95 -5.83
N THR A 33 -2.24 1.15 -4.57
CA THR A 33 -2.93 2.06 -3.64
C THR A 33 -2.83 3.52 -4.07
N VAL A 34 -1.63 3.99 -4.44
CA VAL A 34 -1.40 5.36 -4.89
C VAL A 34 -2.25 5.67 -6.12
N THR A 35 -2.30 4.75 -7.09
CA THR A 35 -3.04 4.97 -8.34
C THR A 35 -4.56 4.92 -8.15
N GLU A 36 -5.06 4.08 -7.24
CA GLU A 36 -6.47 4.13 -6.84
C GLU A 36 -6.82 5.46 -6.17
N LEU A 37 -5.99 5.94 -5.24
CA LEU A 37 -6.22 7.21 -4.53
C LEU A 37 -6.18 8.44 -5.45
N LEU A 38 -5.34 8.41 -6.50
CA LEU A 38 -5.23 9.50 -7.47
C LEU A 38 -6.23 9.37 -8.64
N GLY A 39 -6.96 8.26 -8.74
CA GLY A 39 -7.90 8.02 -9.83
C GLY A 39 -7.25 7.91 -11.20
N VAL A 40 -6.01 7.42 -11.27
CA VAL A 40 -5.27 7.26 -12.53
C VAL A 40 -5.22 5.78 -12.96
N PRO A 41 -5.35 5.49 -14.26
CA PRO A 41 -5.29 4.11 -14.74
C PRO A 41 -3.88 3.55 -14.57
N TYR A 42 -3.77 2.40 -13.91
CA TYR A 42 -2.52 1.67 -13.74
C TYR A 42 -2.81 0.20 -13.48
N GLU A 43 -2.10 -0.68 -14.18
CA GLU A 43 -2.22 -2.13 -14.02
C GLU A 43 -0.96 -2.69 -13.36
N THR A 44 -1.15 -3.48 -12.31
CA THR A 44 -0.07 -4.05 -11.51
C THR A 44 -0.56 -5.31 -10.82
N PRO A 45 0.32 -6.28 -10.50
CA PRO A 45 -0.04 -7.42 -9.65
C PRO A 45 -0.30 -7.02 -8.18
N GLY A 46 -0.06 -5.77 -7.80
CA GLY A 46 -0.32 -5.26 -6.45
C GLY A 46 -1.80 -5.15 -6.11
N ILE A 47 -2.12 -5.31 -4.83
CA ILE A 47 -3.48 -5.18 -4.29
C ILE A 47 -3.55 -3.90 -3.47
N SER A 48 -4.36 -2.96 -3.93
CA SER A 48 -4.60 -1.71 -3.22
C SER A 48 -5.24 -1.94 -1.85
N PHE A 49 -4.81 -1.14 -0.87
CA PHE A 49 -5.38 -1.06 0.47
C PHE A 49 -6.08 0.28 0.75
N ALA A 50 -6.37 1.09 -0.29
CA ALA A 50 -6.99 2.41 -0.14
C ALA A 50 -8.30 2.38 0.66
N LYS A 51 -9.14 1.37 0.41
CA LYS A 51 -10.43 1.17 1.10
C LYS A 51 -10.30 0.70 2.55
N GLU A 52 -9.16 0.14 2.92
CA GLU A 52 -8.88 -0.26 4.30
C GLU A 52 -8.53 0.97 5.17
N ILE A 53 -7.96 2.01 4.55
CA ILE A 53 -7.40 3.18 5.24
C ILE A 53 -8.25 4.46 5.14
N LEU A 54 -9.19 4.57 4.20
CA LEU A 54 -10.06 5.75 4.02
C LEU A 54 -11.53 5.50 4.36
#